data_AF-A0A5C8RRW0-F1
#
_entry.id   AF-A0A5C8RRW0-F1
#
_cell.length_a   1.000
_cell.length_b   1.000
_cell.length_c   1.000
_cell.angle_alpha   90.00
_cell.angle_beta   90.00
_cell.angle_gamma   90.00
#
_symmetry.space_group_name_H-M   'P 1'
#
loop_
_entity.id
_entity.type
_entity.pdbx_description
1 polymer ?
#
loop_
_entity_poly.entity_id
_entity_poly.type
_entity_poly.pdbx_seq_one_letter_code
_entity_poly.pdbx_strand_id
1 'polypeptide(L)'
;AERIPFHADPILAAIERHSEAWSVFQVAPDGDTADAADDETHDSLHALLATPCATRAGMLCLIRHLRWWLSEEVPNAAAHRCQGAADAWAIAEVREAELSRCLGVEPIQRLPLALPSGRLLGPTIDLRPVPAPARLGRALAAAGELMAALIIIAGGVLAYGFLPIA
;
A
#
# COMPACT_ATOMS: atom_id res chain seq x y z
N ALA A 1 22.36 -26.66 11.03
CA ALA A 1 21.39 -25.54 10.92
C ALA A 1 20.15 -25.94 11.69
N GLU A 2 19.78 -25.15 12.69
CA GLU A 2 18.52 -25.32 13.43
C GLU A 2 17.34 -25.15 12.46
N ARG A 3 16.39 -26.10 12.46
CA ARG A 3 15.19 -25.99 11.62
C ARG A 3 14.12 -25.23 12.39
N ILE A 4 13.85 -24.00 11.98
CA ILE A 4 12.73 -23.21 12.53
C ILE A 4 11.43 -23.95 12.16
N PRO A 5 10.59 -24.31 13.15
CA PRO A 5 9.30 -24.92 12.86
C PRO A 5 8.38 -23.89 12.21
N PHE A 6 7.52 -24.34 11.30
CA PHE A 6 6.66 -23.45 10.49
C PHE A 6 5.86 -22.42 11.32
N HIS A 7 5.28 -22.84 12.45
CA HIS A 7 4.48 -21.96 13.31
C HIS A 7 5.31 -20.89 14.03
N ALA A 8 6.64 -21.02 14.06
CA ALA A 8 7.56 -20.03 14.61
C ALA A 8 8.13 -19.09 13.53
N ASP A 9 7.65 -19.20 12.28
CA ASP A 9 8.01 -18.25 11.23
C ASP A 9 7.39 -16.88 11.53
N PRO A 10 8.20 -15.82 11.78
CA PRO A 10 7.69 -14.52 12.21
C PRO A 10 6.74 -13.90 11.19
N ILE A 11 6.82 -14.29 9.92
CA ILE A 11 5.92 -13.78 8.89
C ILE A 11 4.46 -14.16 9.14
N LEU A 12 4.17 -15.28 9.80
CA LEU A 12 2.80 -15.70 10.06
C LEU A 12 2.10 -14.76 11.05
N ALA A 13 2.81 -14.35 12.10
CA ALA A 13 2.30 -13.37 13.07
C ALA A 13 2.12 -11.99 12.43
N ALA A 14 3.02 -11.60 11.51
CA ALA A 14 2.86 -10.33 10.79
C ALA A 14 1.65 -10.36 9.83
N ILE A 15 1.40 -11.49 9.15
CA ILE A 15 0.21 -11.68 8.30
C ILE A 15 -1.06 -11.58 9.14
N GLU A 16 -1.08 -12.23 10.29
CA GLU A 16 -2.22 -12.20 11.20
C GLU A 16 -2.51 -10.77 11.69
N ARG A 17 -1.49 -10.04 12.17
CA ARG A 17 -1.63 -8.65 12.61
C ARG A 17 -2.20 -7.75 11.52
N HIS A 18 -1.65 -7.81 10.30
CA HIS A 18 -2.16 -6.99 9.21
C HIS A 18 -3.58 -7.39 8.80
N SER A 19 -3.91 -8.68 8.81
CA SER A 19 -5.27 -9.15 8.50
C SER A 19 -6.28 -8.68 9.54
N GLU A 20 -5.90 -8.70 10.81
CA GLU A 20 -6.71 -8.19 11.91
C GLU A 20 -6.92 -6.68 11.79
N ALA A 21 -5.84 -5.91 11.65
CA ALA A 21 -5.89 -4.45 11.46
C ALA A 21 -6.79 -4.07 10.28
N TRP A 22 -6.61 -4.74 9.13
CA TRP A 22 -7.46 -4.59 7.96
C TRP A 22 -8.94 -4.85 8.29
N SER A 23 -9.25 -5.94 8.98
CA SER A 23 -10.64 -6.28 9.32
C SER A 23 -11.30 -5.27 10.27
N VAL A 24 -10.53 -4.68 11.19
CA VAL A 24 -10.98 -3.62 12.09
C VAL A 24 -11.26 -2.34 11.33
N PHE A 25 -10.35 -1.93 10.44
CA PHE A 25 -10.53 -0.75 9.59
C PHE A 25 -11.79 -0.84 8.73
N GLN A 26 -12.07 -2.01 8.15
CA GLN A 26 -13.23 -2.19 7.28
C GLN A 26 -14.60 -1.99 7.94
N VAL A 27 -14.66 -2.08 9.27
CA VAL A 27 -15.90 -1.91 10.04
C VAL A 27 -15.86 -0.72 10.99
N ALA A 28 -14.77 0.05 10.99
CA ALA A 28 -14.61 1.20 11.86
C ALA A 28 -15.61 2.30 11.48
N PRO A 29 -16.29 2.94 12.46
CA PRO A 29 -17.14 4.08 12.17
C PRO A 29 -16.30 5.28 11.77
N ASP A 30 -16.84 6.10 10.86
CA ASP A 30 -16.20 7.33 10.37
C ASP A 30 -15.75 8.25 11.52
N GLY A 31 -14.66 8.99 11.28
CA GLY A 31 -14.03 9.89 12.24
C GLY A 31 -12.78 9.28 12.86
N ASP A 32 -12.39 9.75 14.05
CA ASP A 32 -11.11 9.43 14.69
C ASP A 32 -10.84 7.91 14.83
N THR A 33 -11.89 7.10 14.97
CA THR A 33 -11.77 5.64 15.05
C THR A 33 -11.42 4.98 13.72
N ALA A 34 -11.93 5.50 12.61
CA ALA A 34 -11.55 5.03 11.28
C ALA A 34 -10.13 5.48 10.95
N ASP A 35 -9.76 6.71 11.29
CA ASP A 35 -8.40 7.24 11.07
C ASP A 35 -7.36 6.41 11.83
N ALA A 36 -7.60 6.12 13.12
CA ALA A 36 -6.69 5.28 13.91
C ALA A 36 -6.60 3.83 13.40
N ALA A 37 -7.69 3.29 12.85
CA ALA A 37 -7.69 1.94 12.28
C ALA A 37 -6.98 1.89 10.91
N ASP A 38 -7.05 2.98 10.12
CA ASP A 38 -6.28 3.14 8.89
C ASP A 38 -4.78 3.22 9.21
N ASP A 39 -4.40 4.05 10.19
CA ASP A 39 -3.01 4.17 10.67
C ASP A 39 -2.44 2.81 11.10
N GLU A 40 -3.17 2.03 11.91
CA GLU A 40 -2.74 0.69 12.33
C GLU A 40 -2.67 -0.29 11.15
N THR A 41 -3.57 -0.18 10.18
CA THR A 41 -3.52 -0.98 8.94
C THR A 41 -2.27 -0.65 8.14
N HIS A 42 -1.93 0.64 8.03
CA HIS A 42 -0.74 1.12 7.35
C HIS A 42 0.55 0.65 8.06
N ASP A 43 0.63 0.84 9.38
CA ASP A 43 1.79 0.44 10.19
C ASP A 43 2.02 -1.08 10.16
N SER A 44 0.94 -1.87 10.30
CA SER A 44 1.01 -3.32 10.21
C SER A 44 1.42 -3.81 8.82
N LEU A 45 1.03 -3.11 7.74
CA LEU A 45 1.47 -3.41 6.38
C LEU A 45 2.99 -3.17 6.24
N HIS A 46 3.49 -2.04 6.72
CA HIS A 46 4.93 -1.76 6.68
C HIS A 46 5.73 -2.79 7.50
N ALA A 47 5.24 -3.16 8.68
CA ALA A 47 5.84 -4.22 9.48
C ALA A 47 5.83 -5.57 8.76
N LEU A 48 4.72 -5.95 8.12
CA LEU A 48 4.60 -7.15 7.30
C LEU A 48 5.63 -7.15 6.15
N LEU A 49 5.75 -6.04 5.43
CA LEU A 49 6.68 -5.87 4.30
C LEU A 49 8.16 -5.85 4.73
N ALA A 50 8.46 -5.53 5.99
CA ALA A 50 9.80 -5.61 6.56
C ALA A 50 10.13 -6.99 7.16
N THR A 51 9.12 -7.78 7.54
CA THR A 51 9.30 -9.05 8.27
C THR A 51 9.90 -10.13 7.37
N PRO A 52 11.03 -10.78 7.72
CA PRO A 52 11.61 -11.85 6.91
C PRO A 52 10.79 -13.14 6.96
N CYS A 53 10.85 -13.96 5.91
CA CYS A 53 10.32 -15.32 5.90
C CYS A 53 11.40 -16.31 6.35
N ALA A 54 11.18 -17.04 7.44
CA ALA A 54 12.12 -18.04 7.94
C ALA A 54 11.98 -19.41 7.26
N THR A 55 10.83 -19.67 6.63
CA THR A 55 10.48 -20.96 6.04
C THR A 55 9.87 -20.83 4.66
N ARG A 56 9.95 -21.90 3.85
CA ARG A 56 9.28 -21.99 2.54
C ARG A 56 7.76 -21.88 2.64
N ALA A 57 7.18 -22.42 3.70
CA ALA A 57 5.75 -22.33 3.92
C ALA A 57 5.33 -20.89 4.28
N GLY A 58 6.11 -20.17 5.09
CA GLY A 58 5.90 -18.74 5.34
C GLY A 58 5.98 -17.89 4.07
N MET A 59 6.93 -18.18 3.17
CA MET A 59 7.00 -17.53 1.85
C MET A 59 5.71 -17.74 1.02
N LEU A 60 5.16 -18.97 0.99
CA LEU A 60 3.90 -19.25 0.30
C LEU A 60 2.71 -18.52 0.92
N CYS A 61 2.64 -18.47 2.26
CA CYS A 61 1.62 -17.72 2.98
C CYS A 61 1.69 -16.23 2.64
N LEU A 62 2.90 -15.64 2.65
CA LEU A 62 3.10 -14.24 2.31
C LEU A 62 2.73 -13.95 0.84
N ILE A 63 3.12 -14.81 -0.11
CA ILE A 63 2.67 -14.68 -1.51
C ILE A 63 1.15 -14.62 -1.54
N ARG A 64 0.45 -15.62 -0.97
CA ARG A 64 -1.02 -15.65 -0.98
C ARG A 64 -1.63 -14.38 -0.40
N HIS A 65 -1.09 -13.89 0.72
CA HIS A 65 -1.56 -12.69 1.39
C HIS A 65 -1.35 -11.43 0.54
N LEU A 66 -0.14 -11.22 0.00
CA LEU A 66 0.16 -10.07 -0.85
C LEU A 66 -0.67 -10.08 -2.13
N ARG A 67 -0.95 -11.25 -2.72
CA ARG A 67 -1.81 -11.37 -3.90
C ARG A 67 -3.24 -10.93 -3.63
N TRP A 68 -3.80 -11.32 -2.48
CA TRP A 68 -5.11 -10.86 -2.03
C TRP A 68 -5.10 -9.35 -1.78
N TRP A 69 -4.15 -8.85 -1.00
CA TRP A 69 -4.08 -7.42 -0.68
C TRP A 69 -3.91 -6.57 -1.94
N LEU A 70 -2.98 -6.95 -2.82
CA LEU A 70 -2.77 -6.28 -4.10
C LEU A 70 -3.97 -6.37 -5.05
N SER A 71 -4.90 -7.33 -4.91
CA SER A 71 -6.13 -7.36 -5.70
C SER A 71 -7.20 -6.43 -5.12
N GLU A 72 -7.31 -6.41 -3.80
CA GLU A 72 -8.32 -5.63 -3.09
C GLU A 72 -8.01 -4.15 -3.12
N GLU A 73 -6.72 -3.80 -3.02
CA GLU A 73 -6.25 -2.43 -2.89
C GLU A 73 -5.85 -1.77 -4.22
N VAL A 74 -6.07 -2.43 -5.37
CA VAL A 74 -5.84 -1.80 -6.70
C VAL A 74 -6.49 -0.42 -6.81
N PRO A 75 -7.76 -0.22 -6.38
CA PRO A 75 -8.39 1.10 -6.50
C PRO A 75 -7.69 2.19 -5.68
N ASN A 76 -6.97 1.79 -4.63
CA ASN A 76 -6.30 2.65 -3.65
C ASN A 76 -4.78 2.70 -3.84
N ALA A 77 -4.22 2.09 -4.89
CA ALA A 77 -2.77 1.96 -5.11
C ALA A 77 -1.99 3.30 -5.02
N ALA A 78 -2.61 4.42 -5.40
CA ALA A 78 -1.98 5.74 -5.31
C ALA A 78 -1.86 6.25 -3.86
N ALA A 79 -2.75 5.84 -2.95
CA ALA A 79 -2.74 6.26 -1.55
C ALA A 79 -1.55 5.67 -0.76
N HIS A 80 -1.05 4.52 -1.21
CA HIS A 80 0.12 3.84 -0.63
C HIS A 80 1.46 4.47 -1.05
N ARG A 81 1.44 5.53 -1.88
CA ARG A 81 2.63 6.31 -2.24
C ARG A 81 2.82 7.48 -1.28
N CYS A 82 3.79 7.37 -0.39
CA CYS A 82 4.18 8.46 0.49
C CYS A 82 5.32 9.28 -0.14
N GLN A 83 5.19 10.62 -0.15
CA GLN A 83 6.30 11.49 -0.53
C GLN A 83 7.42 11.41 0.52
N GLY A 84 8.61 10.96 0.13
CA GLY A 84 9.78 10.89 1.01
C GLY A 84 9.88 9.63 1.87
N ALA A 85 8.96 8.67 1.73
CA ALA A 85 9.06 7.34 2.33
C ALA A 85 8.99 6.25 1.25
N ALA A 86 9.25 5.00 1.65
CA ALA A 86 9.26 3.89 0.71
C ALA A 86 7.82 3.53 0.31
N ASP A 87 7.58 3.46 -1.00
CA ASP A 87 6.28 3.13 -1.60
C ASP A 87 5.87 1.70 -1.24
N ALA A 88 4.89 1.57 -0.32
CA ALA A 88 4.44 0.28 0.18
C ALA A 88 3.83 -0.59 -0.92
N TRP A 89 3.15 0.02 -1.90
CA TRP A 89 2.58 -0.68 -3.05
C TRP A 89 3.69 -1.29 -3.90
N ALA A 90 4.69 -0.48 -4.26
CA ALA A 90 5.82 -0.97 -5.06
C ALA A 90 6.63 -2.03 -4.31
N ILE A 91 6.84 -1.88 -3.00
CA ILE A 91 7.53 -2.89 -2.18
C ILE A 91 6.72 -4.20 -2.18
N ALA A 92 5.40 -4.15 -1.99
CA ALA A 92 4.57 -5.34 -2.02
C ALA A 92 4.64 -6.08 -3.37
N GLU A 93 4.59 -5.34 -4.49
CA GLU A 93 4.71 -5.92 -5.83
C GLU A 93 6.08 -6.59 -6.05
N VAL A 94 7.17 -5.91 -5.68
CA VAL A 94 8.53 -6.47 -5.78
C VAL A 94 8.66 -7.71 -4.90
N ARG A 95 8.18 -7.64 -3.67
CA ARG A 95 8.31 -8.73 -2.70
C ARG A 95 7.53 -9.97 -3.10
N GLU A 96 6.31 -9.80 -3.62
CA GLU A 96 5.52 -10.90 -4.20
C GLU A 96 6.26 -11.56 -5.37
N ALA A 97 6.82 -10.76 -6.28
CA ALA A 97 7.51 -11.26 -7.46
C ALA A 97 8.82 -11.98 -7.11
N GLU A 98 9.59 -11.46 -6.16
CA GLU A 98 10.83 -12.08 -5.67
C GLU A 98 10.58 -13.44 -5.01
N LEU A 99 9.58 -13.52 -4.14
CA LEU A 99 9.20 -14.76 -3.48
C LEU A 99 8.67 -15.79 -4.48
N SER A 100 7.85 -15.36 -5.43
CA SER A 100 7.34 -16.22 -6.51
C SER A 100 8.49 -16.80 -7.33
N ARG A 101 9.46 -15.97 -7.73
CA ARG A 101 10.67 -16.41 -8.42
C ARG A 101 11.50 -17.37 -7.58
N CYS A 102 11.71 -17.08 -6.30
CA CYS A 102 12.46 -17.94 -5.37
C CYS A 102 11.84 -19.34 -5.25
N LEU A 103 10.51 -19.43 -5.27
CA LEU A 103 9.78 -20.68 -5.10
C LEU A 103 9.43 -21.41 -6.41
N GLY A 104 9.68 -20.79 -7.57
CA GLY A 104 9.23 -21.30 -8.86
C GLY A 104 7.70 -21.30 -9.00
N VAL A 105 7.02 -20.39 -8.32
CA VAL A 105 5.57 -20.17 -8.44
C VAL A 105 5.35 -19.09 -9.49
N GLU A 106 4.36 -19.26 -10.36
CA GLU A 106 4.03 -18.25 -11.38
C GLU A 106 3.73 -16.91 -10.69
N PRO A 107 4.52 -15.84 -10.93
CA PRO A 107 4.28 -14.53 -10.33
C PRO A 107 2.93 -13.94 -10.78
N ILE A 108 2.38 -12.96 -10.04
CA ILE A 108 1.33 -12.14 -10.65
C ILE A 108 1.97 -11.33 -11.77
N GLN A 109 1.83 -11.79 -13.01
CA GLN A 109 2.27 -11.02 -14.17
C GLN A 109 1.31 -9.83 -14.39
N ARG A 110 1.69 -8.64 -13.90
CA ARG A 110 1.13 -7.35 -14.34
C ARG A 110 1.98 -6.66 -15.40
N LEU A 111 3.03 -7.32 -15.87
CA LEU A 111 3.90 -6.80 -16.92
C LEU A 111 3.40 -7.27 -18.28
N PRO A 112 3.55 -6.45 -19.34
CA PRO A 112 3.24 -6.88 -20.69
C PRO A 112 4.17 -8.04 -21.10
N LEU A 113 3.56 -9.16 -21.49
CA LEU A 113 4.25 -10.34 -21.97
C LEU A 113 4.84 -10.04 -23.36
N ALA A 114 6.15 -9.96 -23.47
CA ALA A 114 6.82 -9.86 -24.76
C ALA A 114 6.86 -11.24 -25.42
N LEU A 115 6.13 -11.39 -26.53
CA LEU A 115 6.18 -12.58 -27.37
C LEU A 115 7.46 -12.58 -28.22
N PRO A 116 7.95 -13.76 -28.63
CA PRO A 116 9.08 -13.89 -29.57
C PRO A 116 8.84 -13.18 -30.91
N SER A 117 7.59 -12.89 -31.24
CA SER A 117 7.17 -12.12 -32.41
C SER A 117 7.35 -10.60 -32.27
N GLY A 118 7.87 -10.12 -31.13
CA GLY A 118 7.99 -8.69 -30.81
C GLY A 118 6.66 -8.03 -30.39
N ARG A 119 5.59 -8.82 -30.26
CA ARG A 119 4.27 -8.32 -29.80
C ARG A 119 4.21 -8.34 -28.27
N LEU A 120 3.75 -7.25 -27.68
CA LEU A 120 3.43 -7.18 -26.26
C LEU A 120 1.97 -7.61 -26.04
N LEU A 121 1.77 -8.67 -25.26
CA LEU A 121 0.47 -9.05 -24.69
C LEU A 121 0.45 -8.64 -23.22
N GLY A 122 -0.06 -7.45 -22.93
CA GLY A 122 -0.30 -7.00 -21.57
C GLY A 122 -1.73 -6.53 -21.39
N PRO A 123 -2.22 -6.40 -20.14
CA PRO A 123 -3.43 -5.65 -19.92
C PRO A 123 -3.19 -4.25 -20.50
N THR A 124 -4.00 -3.87 -21.50
CA THR A 124 -4.11 -2.46 -21.86
C THR A 124 -4.48 -1.73 -20.59
N ILE A 125 -3.55 -0.96 -20.03
CA ILE A 125 -3.87 0.02 -19.00
C ILE A 125 -4.86 0.97 -19.67
N ASP A 126 -6.15 0.73 -19.46
CA ASP A 126 -7.18 1.68 -19.84
C ASP A 126 -7.02 2.87 -18.90
N LEU A 127 -6.39 3.93 -19.40
CA LEU A 127 -6.22 5.19 -18.67
C LEU A 127 -7.55 5.94 -18.48
N ARG A 128 -8.68 5.37 -18.90
CA ARG A 128 -9.99 5.92 -18.58
C ARG A 128 -10.19 5.90 -17.06
N PRO A 129 -10.52 7.04 -16.45
CA PRO A 129 -10.88 7.07 -15.04
C PRO A 129 -12.14 6.23 -14.84
N VAL A 130 -11.98 5.06 -14.22
CA VAL A 130 -13.12 4.27 -13.75
C VAL A 130 -13.69 5.01 -12.54
N PRO A 131 -14.99 5.35 -12.52
CA PRO A 131 -15.62 5.91 -11.34
C PRO A 131 -15.67 4.81 -10.27
N ALA A 132 -14.66 4.79 -9.40
CA ALA A 132 -14.65 3.94 -8.22
C ALA A 132 -15.73 4.40 -7.23
N PRO A 133 -16.38 3.49 -6.49
CA PRO A 133 -17.07 3.82 -5.26
C PRO A 133 -16.05 4.24 -4.20
N ALA A 134 -15.54 5.46 -4.30
CA ALA A 134 -14.65 6.07 -3.32
C ALA A 134 -15.50 6.93 -2.39
N ARG A 135 -15.80 6.45 -1.18
CA ARG A 135 -16.41 7.30 -0.16
C ARG A 135 -15.39 7.94 0.78
N LEU A 136 -14.26 7.29 1.08
CA LEU A 136 -13.33 7.79 2.11
C LEU A 136 -12.09 8.52 1.55
N GLY A 137 -11.31 7.87 0.67
CA GLY A 137 -10.02 8.42 0.25
C GLY A 137 -10.09 9.74 -0.53
N ARG A 138 -11.20 10.01 -1.24
CA ARG A 138 -11.38 11.25 -2.01
C ARG A 138 -11.76 12.45 -1.12
N ALA A 139 -12.39 12.20 0.03
CA ALA A 139 -12.74 13.25 0.99
C ALA A 139 -11.50 13.73 1.75
N LEU A 140 -10.62 12.80 2.15
CA LEU A 140 -9.38 13.11 2.87
C LEU A 140 -8.33 13.80 1.99
N ALA A 141 -8.17 13.36 0.73
CA ALA A 141 -7.29 14.04 -0.23
C ALA A 141 -7.74 15.50 -0.51
N ALA A 142 -9.04 15.73 -0.65
CA ALA A 142 -9.61 17.07 -0.83
C ALA A 142 -9.46 17.95 0.43
N ALA A 143 -9.57 17.37 1.62
CA ALA A 143 -9.38 18.08 2.88
C ALA A 143 -7.92 18.50 3.09
N GLY A 144 -6.96 17.64 2.74
CA GLY A 144 -5.53 17.93 2.81
C GLY A 144 -5.09 19.08 1.89
N GLU A 145 -5.57 19.09 0.64
CA GLU A 145 -5.27 20.17 -0.31
C GLU A 145 -5.83 21.53 0.14
N LEU A 146 -7.02 21.54 0.74
CA LEU A 146 -7.66 22.77 1.21
C LEU A 146 -6.94 23.37 2.44
N MET A 147 -6.47 22.51 3.35
CA MET A 147 -5.66 22.94 4.50
C MET A 147 -4.29 23.48 4.08
N ALA A 148 -3.62 22.83 3.13
CA ALA A 148 -2.35 23.33 2.59
C ALA A 148 -2.53 24.69 1.90
N ALA A 149 -3.58 24.86 1.10
CA ALA A 149 -3.90 26.13 0.45
C ALA A 149 -4.17 27.25 1.49
N LEU A 150 -4.93 26.96 2.54
CA LEU A 150 -5.18 27.92 3.63
C LEU A 150 -3.91 28.32 4.38
N ILE A 151 -2.99 27.38 4.64
CA ILE A 151 -1.71 27.67 5.28
C ILE A 151 -0.84 28.57 4.40
N ILE A 152 -0.79 28.31 3.09
CA ILE A 152 -0.03 29.12 2.13
C ILE A 152 -0.61 30.54 2.05
N ILE A 153 -1.95 30.67 1.99
CA ILE A 153 -2.62 31.98 1.93
C ILE A 153 -2.44 32.75 3.24
N ALA A 154 -2.62 32.11 4.39
CA ALA A 154 -2.44 32.74 5.71
C ALA A 154 -0.98 33.15 5.94
N GLY A 155 -0.02 32.31 5.56
CA GLY A 155 1.42 32.63 5.62
C GLY A 155 1.80 33.81 4.72
N GLY A 156 1.21 33.90 3.52
CA GLY A 156 1.41 35.02 2.60
C GLY A 156 0.85 36.36 3.13
N VAL A 157 -0.34 36.34 3.75
CA VAL A 157 -0.95 37.54 4.35
C VAL A 157 -0.17 38.04 5.56
N LEU A 158 0.31 37.13 6.42
CA LEU A 158 1.15 37.49 7.55
C LEU A 158 2.51 38.04 7.11
N ALA A 159 3.12 37.49 6.05
CA ALA A 159 4.36 38.02 5.49
C ALA A 159 4.19 39.43 4.88
N TYR A 160 3.03 39.72 4.26
CA TYR A 160 2.73 41.05 3.70
C TYR A 160 2.45 42.10 4.78
N GLY A 161 1.85 41.72 5.91
CA GLY A 161 1.61 42.60 7.05
C GLY A 161 2.87 43.01 7.82
N PHE A 162 4.00 42.32 7.61
CA PHE A 162 5.28 42.55 8.25
C PHE A 162 6.33 43.23 7.35
N LEU A 163 5.95 43.78 6.19
CA LEU A 163 6.80 44.73 5.47
C LEU A 163 6.61 46.14 6.07
N PRO A 164 7.53 46.65 6.91
CA PRO A 164 7.54 48.08 7.18
C PRO A 164 7.82 48.80 5.85
N ILE A 165 6.89 49.67 5.45
CA ILE A 165 7.13 50.66 4.40
C ILE A 165 8.26 51.55 4.92
N ALA A 166 9.47 51.34 4.40
CA ALA A 166 10.65 52.18 4.59
C ALA A 166 10.94 52.93 3.30
#